data_AF-A0A7S3NYJ1-F1
#
_entry.id   AF-A0A7S3NYJ1-F1
#
_cell.length_a   1.000
_cell.length_b   1.000
_cell.length_c   1.000
_cell.angle_alpha   90.00
_cell.angle_beta   90.00
_cell.angle_gamma   90.00
#
_symmetry.space_group_name_H-M   'P 1'
#
loop_
_entity.id
_entity.type
_entity.pdbx_description
1 polymer ?
#
loop_
_entity_poly.entity_id
_entity_poly.type
_entity_poly.pdbx_seq_one_letter_code
_entity_poly.pdbx_strand_id
1 'polypeptide(L)'
;SEEPIEQPSAELTEEEIKKWEEDKAKRITDEKEEVLNSSRRIGAKMFIYGQNFLKAGDNLRLKFSLGEKSAEVTPIFKNSEKLAVEIPDLGEEIEVGTHAVKIEASVNGQNYTSNGHTFQWNQIDRNMSEEELKKLMEAEEKAKGKGGK
;
A
#
# COMPACT_ATOMS: atom_id res chain seq x y z
N SER A 1 -14.08 4.31 -7.35
CA SER A 1 -14.82 5.53 -7.01
C SER A 1 -13.91 6.46 -6.26
N GLU A 2 -13.94 7.74 -6.63
CA GLU A 2 -13.27 8.81 -5.89
C GLU A 2 -13.92 8.97 -4.52
N GLU A 3 -13.10 9.26 -3.52
CA GLU A 3 -13.53 9.44 -2.13
C GLU A 3 -13.44 10.93 -1.81
N PRO A 4 -14.41 11.52 -1.09
CA PRO A 4 -14.26 12.89 -0.64
C PRO A 4 -13.01 13.02 0.23
N ILE A 5 -12.33 14.16 0.13
CA ILE A 5 -11.31 14.51 1.11
C ILE A 5 -12.05 14.68 2.43
N GLU A 6 -11.66 13.90 3.44
CA GLU A 6 -12.15 14.10 4.81
C GLU A 6 -11.72 15.51 5.23
N GLN A 7 -12.69 16.37 5.53
CA GLN A 7 -12.48 17.75 5.98
C GLN A 7 -13.18 17.94 7.35
N PRO A 8 -12.61 18.78 8.25
CA PRO A 8 -13.29 19.13 9.47
C PRO A 8 -14.60 19.88 9.16
N SER A 9 -15.63 19.68 9.99
CA SER A 9 -16.87 20.45 9.85
C SER A 9 -16.58 21.94 10.03
N ALA A 10 -17.26 22.79 9.25
CA ALA A 10 -17.06 24.24 9.24
C ALA A 10 -17.41 24.94 10.58
N GLU A 11 -18.04 24.22 11.51
CA GLU A 11 -18.49 24.73 12.81
C GLU A 11 -17.57 24.33 13.98
N LEU A 12 -16.47 23.61 13.73
CA LEU A 12 -15.56 23.16 14.78
C LEU A 12 -14.68 24.31 15.30
N THR A 13 -14.45 24.32 16.61
CA THR A 13 -13.47 25.21 17.24
C THR A 13 -12.04 24.83 16.87
N GLU A 14 -11.07 25.74 17.07
CA GLU A 14 -9.65 25.47 16.80
C GLU A 14 -9.13 24.22 17.55
N GLU A 15 -9.61 23.99 18.78
CA GLU A 15 -9.27 22.80 19.58
C GLU A 15 -9.85 21.51 18.97
N GLU A 16 -11.08 21.56 18.45
CA GLU A 16 -11.73 20.42 17.83
C GLU A 16 -11.15 20.10 16.44
N ILE A 17 -10.75 21.12 15.67
CA ILE A 17 -10.02 20.95 14.41
C ILE A 17 -8.70 20.22 14.67
N LYS A 18 -7.94 20.68 15.68
CA LYS A 18 -6.67 20.04 16.04
C LYS A 18 -6.87 18.58 16.44
N LYS A 19 -7.86 18.29 17.29
CA LYS A 19 -8.18 16.92 17.69
C LYS A 19 -8.56 16.04 16.50
N TRP A 20 -9.32 16.58 15.54
CA TRP A 20 -9.69 15.87 14.32
C TRP A 20 -8.48 15.56 13.44
N GLU A 21 -7.54 16.50 13.29
CA GLU A 21 -6.29 16.29 12.55
C GLU A 21 -5.42 15.23 13.22
N GLU A 22 -5.34 15.23 14.57
CA GLU A 22 -4.64 14.22 15.36
C GLU A 22 -5.27 12.82 15.19
N ASP A 23 -6.61 12.71 15.25
CA ASP A 23 -7.32 11.44 15.02
C ASP A 23 -7.16 10.93 13.58
N LYS A 24 -7.13 11.82 12.58
CA LYS A 24 -6.83 11.46 11.18
C LYS A 24 -5.39 10.98 11.03
N ALA A 25 -4.44 11.68 11.62
CA ALA A 25 -3.02 11.31 11.59
C ALA A 25 -2.78 9.96 12.27
N LYS A 26 -3.47 9.70 13.40
CA LYS A 26 -3.42 8.41 14.09
C LYS A 26 -3.96 7.28 13.22
N ARG A 27 -5.13 7.44 12.60
CA ARG A 27 -5.69 6.44 11.67
C ARG A 27 -4.73 6.11 10.53
N ILE A 28 -4.13 7.13 9.91
CA ILE A 28 -3.13 6.95 8.84
C ILE A 28 -1.88 6.22 9.38
N THR A 29 -1.46 6.51 10.61
CA THR A 29 -0.31 5.86 11.24
C THR A 29 -0.61 4.38 11.49
N ASP A 30 -1.76 4.06 12.06
CA ASP A 30 -2.19 2.69 12.31
C ASP A 30 -2.26 1.87 11.00
N GLU A 31 -2.82 2.45 9.93
CA GLU A 31 -2.85 1.81 8.60
C GLU A 31 -1.44 1.61 8.01
N LYS A 32 -0.54 2.59 8.19
CA LYS A 32 0.86 2.48 7.76
C LYS A 32 1.60 1.38 8.52
N GLU A 33 1.40 1.30 9.83
CA GLU A 33 2.00 0.25 10.67
C GLU A 33 1.47 -1.13 10.27
N GLU A 34 0.20 -1.27 9.92
CA GLU A 34 -0.32 -2.55 9.41
C GLU A 34 0.39 -2.98 8.11
N VAL A 35 0.62 -2.05 7.19
CA VAL A 35 1.35 -2.33 5.93
C VAL A 35 2.82 -2.68 6.18
N LEU A 36 3.47 -2.04 7.17
CA LEU A 36 4.86 -2.32 7.51
C LEU A 36 5.03 -3.65 8.26
N ASN A 37 4.07 -4.00 9.13
CA ASN A 37 4.14 -5.16 10.00
C ASN A 37 3.54 -6.43 9.39
N SER A 38 2.96 -6.37 8.19
CA SER A 38 2.44 -7.54 7.49
C SER A 38 2.97 -7.66 6.07
N SER A 39 3.46 -8.86 5.74
CA SER A 39 3.84 -9.15 4.37
C SER A 39 2.61 -9.23 3.47
N ARG A 40 2.68 -8.62 2.30
CA ARG A 40 1.58 -8.57 1.32
C ARG A 40 1.91 -9.49 0.14
N ARG A 41 0.91 -10.02 -0.55
CA ARG A 41 1.11 -10.92 -1.72
C ARG A 41 0.76 -10.22 -3.02
N ILE A 42 1.15 -10.82 -4.14
CA ILE A 42 0.61 -10.48 -5.46
C ILE A 42 -0.91 -10.38 -5.43
N GLY A 43 -1.49 -9.39 -6.11
CA GLY A 43 -2.94 -9.18 -6.16
C GLY A 43 -3.55 -8.57 -4.89
N ALA A 44 -2.78 -8.38 -3.82
CA ALA A 44 -3.29 -7.72 -2.63
C ALA A 44 -3.49 -6.22 -2.91
N LYS A 45 -4.61 -5.68 -2.41
CA LYS A 45 -4.89 -4.24 -2.48
C LYS A 45 -4.14 -3.50 -1.38
N MET A 46 -3.56 -2.36 -1.74
CA MET A 46 -2.82 -1.49 -0.85
C MET A 46 -3.28 -0.04 -1.06
N PHE A 47 -3.29 0.74 0.02
CA PHE A 47 -3.44 2.19 -0.06
C PHE A 47 -2.10 2.88 0.15
N ILE A 48 -1.82 3.89 -0.68
CA ILE A 48 -0.65 4.75 -0.55
C ILE A 48 -1.14 6.12 -0.13
N TYR A 49 -0.65 6.57 1.02
CA TYR A 49 -0.95 7.87 1.59
C TYR A 49 0.17 8.86 1.30
N GLY A 50 -0.19 10.06 0.88
CA GLY A 50 0.74 11.12 0.52
C GLY A 50 0.04 12.48 0.55
N GLN A 51 0.67 13.48 -0.04
CA GLN A 51 0.10 14.81 -0.15
C GLN A 51 0.12 15.26 -1.61
N ASN A 52 -0.92 15.99 -2.01
CA ASN A 52 -1.04 16.61 -3.32
C ASN A 52 -0.89 15.62 -4.48
N PHE A 53 -1.42 14.40 -4.33
CA PHE A 53 -1.58 13.51 -5.48
C PHE A 53 -2.42 14.22 -6.52
N LEU A 54 -1.86 14.32 -7.71
CA LEU A 54 -2.59 14.84 -8.84
C LEU A 54 -3.52 13.73 -9.32
N LYS A 55 -4.77 14.11 -9.62
CA LYS A 55 -5.63 13.33 -10.51
C LYS A 55 -5.04 13.42 -11.93
N ALA A 56 -3.82 12.94 -12.09
CA ALA A 56 -3.05 13.04 -13.32
C ALA A 56 -3.50 11.95 -14.29
N GLY A 57 -4.81 11.87 -14.60
CA GLY A 57 -5.38 10.90 -15.55
C GLY A 57 -4.69 9.53 -15.55
N ASP A 58 -4.31 9.06 -16.73
CA ASP A 58 -3.56 7.81 -16.94
C ASP A 58 -2.02 7.95 -16.76
N ASN A 59 -1.52 9.08 -16.27
CA ASN A 59 -0.08 9.40 -16.26
C ASN A 59 0.60 9.13 -14.91
N LEU A 60 -0.17 9.03 -13.82
CA LEU A 60 0.39 8.58 -12.54
C LEU A 60 0.80 7.11 -12.67
N ARG A 61 2.06 6.82 -12.38
CA ARG A 61 2.65 5.48 -12.40
C ARG A 61 3.29 5.19 -11.06
N LEU A 62 3.08 3.97 -10.57
CA LEU A 62 3.83 3.42 -9.46
C LEU A 62 4.75 2.34 -9.99
N LYS A 63 5.99 2.35 -9.55
CA LYS A 63 6.97 1.31 -9.87
C LYS A 63 7.28 0.55 -8.59
N PHE A 64 7.06 -0.75 -8.65
CA PHE A 64 7.45 -1.72 -7.63
C PHE A 64 8.78 -2.32 -8.07
N SER A 65 9.79 -2.30 -7.21
CA SER A 65 11.12 -2.80 -7.55
C SER A 65 11.72 -3.68 -6.45
N LEU A 66 12.34 -4.78 -6.89
CA LEU A 66 13.12 -5.70 -6.07
C LEU A 66 14.40 -6.06 -6.85
N GLY A 67 15.54 -5.51 -6.43
CA GLY A 67 16.80 -5.66 -7.16
C GLY A 67 16.68 -5.12 -8.59
N GLU A 68 16.93 -5.98 -9.58
CA GLU A 68 16.81 -5.65 -11.01
C GLU A 68 15.39 -5.84 -11.57
N LYS A 69 14.48 -6.44 -10.78
CA LYS A 69 13.10 -6.66 -11.19
C LYS A 69 12.25 -5.45 -10.85
N SER A 70 11.39 -5.06 -11.79
CA SER A 70 10.39 -4.04 -11.52
C SER A 70 9.13 -4.23 -12.33
N ALA A 71 8.00 -3.84 -11.76
CA ALA A 71 6.72 -3.75 -12.45
C ALA A 71 6.13 -2.36 -12.24
N GLU A 72 5.54 -1.82 -13.31
CA GLU A 72 4.83 -0.55 -13.27
C GLU A 72 3.32 -0.79 -13.28
N VAL A 73 2.60 -0.02 -12.48
CA VAL A 73 1.15 -0.08 -12.39
C VAL A 73 0.55 1.31 -12.36
N THR A 74 -0.68 1.40 -12.83
CA THR A 74 -1.50 2.61 -12.71
C THR A 74 -2.29 2.53 -11.41
N PRO A 75 -2.02 3.40 -10.42
CA PRO A 75 -2.87 3.47 -9.24
C PRO A 75 -4.25 4.01 -9.59
N ILE A 76 -5.24 3.58 -8.82
CA ILE A 76 -6.56 4.18 -8.78
C ILE A 76 -6.50 5.40 -7.86
N PHE A 77 -6.67 6.58 -8.43
CA PHE A 77 -6.80 7.82 -7.67
C PHE A 77 -8.05 7.78 -6.80
N LYS A 78 -7.90 7.97 -5.48
CA LYS A 78 -9.03 8.11 -4.56
C LYS A 78 -9.30 9.57 -4.25
N ASN A 79 -8.26 10.29 -3.85
CA ASN A 79 -8.25 11.73 -3.64
C ASN A 79 -6.80 12.25 -3.62
N SER A 80 -6.61 13.54 -3.35
CA SER A 80 -5.27 14.17 -3.32
C SER A 80 -4.34 13.66 -2.21
N GLU A 81 -4.83 12.83 -1.29
CA GLU A 81 -4.06 12.28 -0.17
C GLU A 81 -3.93 10.75 -0.24
N LYS A 82 -4.68 10.09 -1.12
CA LYS A 82 -4.81 8.62 -1.15
C LYS A 82 -4.86 8.05 -2.56
N LEU A 83 -4.05 7.03 -2.79
CA LEU A 83 -4.08 6.17 -3.96
C LEU A 83 -4.41 4.73 -3.55
N ALA A 84 -5.09 3.99 -4.41
CA ALA A 84 -5.27 2.55 -4.26
C ALA A 84 -4.54 1.81 -5.37
N VAL A 85 -3.87 0.72 -5.03
CA VAL A 85 -3.09 -0.06 -5.99
C VAL A 85 -3.23 -1.54 -5.68
N GLU A 86 -3.13 -2.36 -6.71
CA GLU A 86 -2.98 -3.80 -6.58
C GLU A 86 -1.50 -4.17 -6.78
N ILE A 87 -0.94 -4.96 -5.88
CA ILE A 87 0.47 -5.34 -5.95
C ILE A 87 0.69 -6.20 -7.21
N PRO A 88 1.56 -5.75 -8.14
CA PRO A 88 1.79 -6.49 -9.37
C PRO A 88 2.56 -7.77 -9.13
N ASP A 89 2.55 -8.62 -10.15
CA ASP A 89 3.53 -9.68 -10.28
C ASP A 89 4.92 -9.09 -10.56
N LEU A 90 5.94 -9.50 -9.79
CA LEU A 90 7.33 -9.11 -10.03
C LEU A 90 8.13 -10.19 -10.79
N GLY A 91 7.51 -11.33 -11.11
CA GLY A 91 8.08 -12.41 -11.91
C GLY A 91 8.31 -13.72 -11.16
N GLU A 92 8.41 -14.81 -11.92
CA GLU A 92 8.57 -16.19 -11.43
C GLU A 92 9.99 -16.52 -10.98
N GLU A 93 10.96 -15.73 -11.43
CA GLU A 93 12.37 -15.87 -11.08
C GLU A 93 12.71 -15.37 -9.67
N ILE A 94 11.74 -14.80 -8.96
CA ILE A 94 11.94 -14.37 -7.58
C ILE A 94 11.73 -15.57 -6.66
N GLU A 95 12.73 -15.82 -5.82
CA GLU A 95 12.72 -16.90 -4.85
C GLU A 95 11.53 -16.81 -3.90
N VAL A 96 11.01 -17.96 -3.46
CA VAL A 96 9.93 -18.04 -2.46
C VAL A 96 10.43 -17.45 -1.14
N GLY A 97 9.63 -16.58 -0.53
CA GLY A 97 9.94 -15.95 0.75
C GLY A 97 9.51 -14.50 0.86
N THR A 98 9.89 -13.87 1.97
CA THR A 98 9.59 -12.47 2.26
C THR A 98 10.70 -11.56 1.74
N HIS A 99 10.32 -10.58 0.92
CA HIS A 99 11.21 -9.64 0.25
C HIS A 99 10.84 -8.19 0.56
N ALA A 100 11.85 -7.33 0.66
CA ALA A 100 11.66 -5.90 0.83
C ALA A 100 11.48 -5.22 -0.55
N VAL A 101 10.25 -4.89 -0.92
CA VAL A 101 9.92 -4.27 -2.21
C VAL A 101 9.82 -2.76 -2.05
N LYS A 102 10.52 -2.01 -2.91
CA LYS A 102 10.47 -0.55 -2.96
C LYS A 102 9.38 -0.09 -3.92
N ILE A 103 8.58 0.89 -3.51
CA ILE A 103 7.55 1.57 -4.31
C ILE A 103 8.01 3.00 -4.58
N GLU A 104 8.00 3.40 -5.83
CA GLU A 104 8.30 4.75 -6.28
C GLU A 104 7.15 5.30 -7.11
N ALA A 105 6.84 6.59 -6.99
CA ALA A 105 5.79 7.23 -7.76
C ALA A 105 6.38 8.11 -8.88
N SER A 106 5.69 8.19 -10.01
CA SER A 106 6.01 9.09 -11.11
C SER A 106 4.75 9.70 -11.69
N VAL A 107 4.81 10.97 -12.07
CA VAL A 107 3.69 11.68 -12.73
C VAL A 107 3.68 11.43 -14.25
N ASN A 108 4.71 10.80 -14.81
CA ASN A 108 4.83 10.56 -16.25
C ASN A 108 5.57 9.26 -16.64
N GLY A 109 5.91 8.40 -15.68
CA GLY A 109 6.69 7.18 -15.89
C GLY A 109 8.16 7.41 -16.27
N GLN A 110 8.66 8.65 -16.24
CA GLN A 110 10.05 8.97 -16.60
C GLN A 110 10.89 9.31 -15.38
N ASN A 111 10.35 10.16 -14.50
CA ASN A 111 11.03 10.59 -13.29
C ASN A 111 10.29 10.03 -12.07
N TYR A 112 10.97 9.14 -11.36
CA TYR A 112 10.45 8.54 -10.13
C TYR A 112 10.96 9.29 -8.90
N THR A 113 10.15 9.30 -7.85
CA THR A 113 10.54 9.83 -6.54
C THR A 113 11.80 9.16 -6.02
N SER A 114 12.82 9.94 -5.64
CA SER A 114 14.08 9.41 -5.12
C SER A 114 13.93 8.63 -3.82
N ASN A 115 12.99 9.06 -2.96
CA ASN A 115 12.69 8.46 -1.66
C ASN A 115 11.41 7.60 -1.74
N GLY A 116 11.50 6.47 -2.44
CA GLY A 116 10.43 5.47 -2.44
C GLY A 116 10.22 4.83 -1.06
N HIS A 117 9.04 4.25 -0.85
CA HIS A 117 8.70 3.51 0.38
C HIS A 117 8.95 2.02 0.20
N THR A 118 9.41 1.35 1.26
CA THR A 118 9.64 -0.10 1.24
C THR A 118 8.60 -0.83 2.09
N PHE A 119 8.09 -1.95 1.59
CA PHE A 119 7.20 -2.84 2.33
C PHE A 119 7.62 -4.31 2.16
N GLN A 120 7.11 -5.18 3.03
CA GLN A 120 7.37 -6.62 2.95
C GLN A 120 6.40 -7.28 1.98
N TRP A 121 6.91 -7.97 0.96
CA TRP A 121 6.15 -8.74 -0.01
C TRP A 121 6.49 -10.23 0.13
N ASN A 122 5.48 -11.09 0.19
CA ASN A 122 5.65 -12.53 0.34
C ASN A 122 5.39 -13.22 -1.00
N GLN A 123 6.46 -13.74 -1.59
CA GLN A 123 6.41 -14.59 -2.77
C GLN A 123 6.16 -16.03 -2.34
N ILE A 124 5.13 -16.65 -2.91
CA ILE A 124 4.76 -18.04 -2.64
C ILE A 124 4.97 -18.88 -3.89
N ASP A 125 5.13 -20.19 -3.71
CA ASP A 125 5.22 -21.12 -4.83
C ASP A 125 3.85 -21.18 -5.55
N ARG A 126 3.86 -20.90 -6.86
CA ARG A 126 2.66 -20.90 -7.71
C ARG A 126 2.08 -22.28 -7.94
N ASN A 127 2.87 -23.32 -7.68
CA ASN A 127 2.46 -24.71 -7.79
C ASN A 127 1.83 -25.23 -6.49
N MET A 128 1.71 -24.40 -5.45
CA MET A 128 0.97 -24.77 -4.24
C MET A 128 -0.48 -25.10 -4.59
N SER A 129 -0.99 -26.18 -4.03
CA SER A 129 -2.40 -26.53 -4.15
C SER A 129 -3.30 -25.51 -3.44
N GLU A 130 -4.57 -25.43 -3.83
CA GLU A 130 -5.56 -24.56 -3.17
C GLU A 130 -5.67 -24.85 -1.66
N GLU A 131 -5.50 -26.11 -1.26
CA GLU A 131 -5.54 -26.51 0.15
C GLU A 131 -4.33 -25.97 0.94
N GLU A 132 -3.13 -26.03 0.35
CA GLU A 132 -1.91 -25.49 0.96
C GLU A 132 -1.95 -23.96 1.00
N LEU A 133 -2.44 -23.32 -0.06
CA LEU A 133 -2.64 -21.87 -0.11
C LEU A 133 -3.59 -21.41 1.00
N LYS A 134 -4.70 -22.14 1.19
CA LYS A 134 -5.68 -21.86 2.24
C LYS A 134 -5.08 -22.03 3.63
N LYS A 135 -4.35 -23.13 3.88
CA LYS A 135 -3.65 -23.36 5.16
C LYS A 135 -2.66 -22.24 5.48
N LEU A 136 -1.93 -21.77 4.47
CA LEU A 136 -0.99 -20.65 4.60
C LEU A 136 -1.74 -19.35 4.96
N MET A 137 -2.86 -19.06 4.28
CA MET A 137 -3.69 -17.89 4.58
C MET A 137 -4.29 -17.94 5.99
N GLU A 138 -4.83 -19.08 6.42
CA GLU A 138 -5.36 -19.26 7.77
C GLU A 138 -4.29 -19.14 8.86
N ALA A 139 -3.06 -19.59 8.58
CA ALA A 139 -1.93 -19.43 9.50
C ALA A 139 -1.50 -17.97 9.64
N GLU A 140 -1.44 -17.21 8.53
CA GLU A 140 -1.14 -15.77 8.56
C GLU A 140 -2.23 -14.96 9.28
N GLU A 141 -3.52 -15.28 9.06
CA GLU A 141 -4.62 -14.60 9.75
C GLU A 141 -4.57 -14.86 11.27
N LYS A 142 -4.26 -16.09 11.69
CA LYS A 142 -4.05 -16.45 13.10
C LYS A 142 -2.83 -15.77 13.72
N ALA A 143 -1.77 -15.53 12.93
CA ALA A 143 -0.59 -14.81 13.41
C ALA A 143 -0.91 -13.32 13.64
N LYS A 144 -1.69 -12.69 12.76
CA LYS A 144 -2.16 -11.30 12.93
C LYS A 144 -3.05 -11.12 14.16
N GLY A 145 -3.91 -12.10 14.46
CA GLY A 145 -4.78 -12.06 15.65
C GLY A 145 -4.08 -12.22 17.01
N LYS A 146 -2.79 -12.57 17.06
CA LYS A 146 -2.04 -12.78 18.30
C LYS A 146 -1.08 -11.65 18.68
N GLY A 147 -0.91 -10.64 17.81
CA GLY A 147 -0.01 -9.50 18.04
C GLY A 147 -0.65 -8.28 18.74
N GLY A 148 -1.98 -8.29 18.95
CA GLY A 148 -2.69 -7.24 19.68
C GLY A 148 -2.91 -7.61 21.13
N LYS A 149 -1.91 -7.40 21.99
CA LYS A 149 -2.10 -7.38 23.45
C LYS A 149 -1.12 -6.46 24.14
#